data_AF-A0A920FCR2-F1
#
_entry.id   AF-A0A920FCR2-F1
#
_cell.length_a   1.000
_cell.length_b   1.000
_cell.length_c   1.000
_cell.angle_alpha   90.00
_cell.angle_beta   90.00
_cell.angle_gamma   90.00
#
_symmetry.space_group_name_H-M   'P 1'
#
loop_
_entity.id
_entity.type
_entity.pdbx_description
1 polymer ?
#
loop_
_entity_poly.entity_id
_entity_poly.type
_entity_poly.pdbx_seq_one_letter_code
_entity_poly.pdbx_strand_id
1 'polypeptide(L)'
;MKILGILNITNDSFSDEGKFLEPSASFDYINQMIKDGCKIIDIGAESTRQSFQQVSDDIQIQRIVPVIEYILSHHKDIEISIDTRSSFVAQECLRKGVKMINDVSSGSDDMMFDIIKDHNAEIILTHMPEEHLMGKNMNSVNIINDLTNYFDSKINHALRVGVNEEKIIIDPGIGFGKREMIIF
;
A
#
# COMPACT_ATOMS: atom_id res chain seq x y z
N MET A 1 -18.18 5.18 -6.57
CA MET A 1 -17.30 4.02 -6.36
C MET A 1 -16.03 4.25 -7.16
N LYS A 2 -14.84 4.17 -6.55
CA LYS A 2 -13.56 4.13 -7.26
C LYS A 2 -13.08 2.68 -7.27
N ILE A 3 -12.45 2.25 -8.36
CA ILE A 3 -11.80 0.95 -8.46
C ILE A 3 -10.29 1.17 -8.33
N LEU A 4 -9.67 0.45 -7.40
CA LEU A 4 -8.23 0.45 -7.19
C LEU A 4 -7.64 -0.80 -7.86
N GLY A 5 -6.75 -0.59 -8.82
CA GLY A 5 -6.00 -1.65 -9.49
C GLY A 5 -4.66 -1.86 -8.82
N ILE A 6 -4.25 -3.12 -8.62
CA ILE A 6 -3.00 -3.48 -7.95
C ILE A 6 -1.93 -3.77 -9.02
N LEU A 7 -0.79 -3.10 -8.92
CA LEU A 7 0.38 -3.29 -9.77
C LEU A 7 1.59 -3.70 -8.93
N ASN A 8 1.95 -4.98 -8.98
CA ASN A 8 3.15 -5.49 -8.31
C ASN A 8 4.32 -5.53 -9.27
N ILE A 9 5.35 -4.72 -9.02
CA ILE A 9 6.60 -4.66 -9.76
C ILE A 9 7.67 -5.47 -9.00
N THR A 10 7.40 -6.77 -8.85
CA THR A 10 8.28 -7.71 -8.14
C THR A 10 8.85 -8.75 -9.09
N ASN A 11 10.02 -9.30 -8.79
CA ASN A 11 10.60 -10.40 -9.56
C ASN A 11 9.77 -11.71 -9.45
N ASP A 12 8.95 -11.85 -8.42
CA ASP A 12 8.27 -13.10 -8.02
C ASP A 12 6.75 -13.11 -8.28
N SER A 13 6.26 -12.38 -9.30
CA SER A 13 4.84 -12.44 -9.69
C SER A 13 4.50 -13.83 -10.25
N PHE A 14 4.08 -14.74 -9.37
CA PHE A 14 3.61 -16.11 -9.68
C PHE A 14 2.33 -16.14 -10.56
N SER A 15 1.75 -14.99 -10.89
CA SER A 15 0.69 -14.86 -11.91
C SER A 15 1.20 -14.42 -13.28
N ASP A 16 2.41 -13.85 -13.36
CA ASP A 16 2.96 -13.23 -14.57
C ASP A 16 4.47 -13.40 -14.58
N GLU A 17 4.95 -14.57 -15.04
CA GLU A 17 6.34 -15.02 -15.25
C GLU A 17 7.36 -13.87 -15.52
N GLY A 18 7.83 -13.18 -14.48
CA GLY A 18 8.88 -12.15 -14.59
C GLY A 18 8.64 -11.03 -15.62
N LYS A 19 7.38 -10.79 -16.04
CA LYS A 19 7.09 -9.91 -17.19
C LYS A 19 7.38 -8.43 -16.95
N PHE A 20 7.54 -7.99 -15.71
CA PHE A 20 7.69 -6.57 -15.36
C PHE A 20 9.12 -6.12 -15.01
N LEU A 21 10.15 -6.88 -15.43
CA LEU A 21 11.55 -6.45 -15.26
C LEU A 21 11.89 -5.20 -16.09
N GLU A 22 11.18 -5.01 -17.21
CA GLU A 22 11.21 -3.77 -17.98
C GLU A 22 10.00 -2.91 -17.60
N PRO A 23 10.19 -1.65 -17.17
CA PRO A 23 9.08 -0.74 -16.84
C PRO A 23 8.03 -0.67 -17.96
N SER A 24 8.45 -0.82 -19.22
CA SER A 24 7.57 -0.80 -20.39
C SER A 24 6.48 -1.89 -20.38
N ALA A 25 6.76 -3.07 -19.82
CA ALA A 25 5.76 -4.14 -19.73
C ALA A 25 4.65 -3.80 -18.73
N SER A 26 4.94 -2.95 -17.73
CA SER A 26 3.92 -2.48 -16.78
C SER A 26 2.93 -1.52 -17.43
N PHE A 27 3.34 -0.80 -18.48
CA PHE A 27 2.52 0.23 -19.13
C PHE A 27 1.30 -0.34 -19.84
N ASP A 28 1.46 -1.47 -20.54
CA ASP A 28 0.34 -2.15 -21.19
C ASP A 28 -0.69 -2.64 -20.16
N TYR A 29 -0.22 -3.16 -19.03
CA TYR A 29 -1.10 -3.60 -17.96
C TYR A 29 -1.81 -2.42 -17.27
N ILE A 30 -1.10 -1.30 -17.06
CA ILE A 30 -1.69 -0.04 -16.57
C ILE A 30 -2.78 0.45 -17.53
N ASN A 31 -2.49 0.49 -18.84
CA ASN A 31 -3.46 0.87 -19.86
C ASN A 31 -4.69 -0.03 -19.82
N GLN A 32 -4.52 -1.33 -19.57
CA GLN A 32 -5.61 -2.29 -19.44
C GLN A 32 -6.43 -2.03 -18.17
N MET A 33 -5.80 -1.89 -17.00
CA MET A 33 -6.47 -1.55 -15.74
C MET A 33 -7.32 -0.27 -15.86
N ILE A 34 -6.79 0.75 -16.53
CA ILE A 34 -7.50 2.00 -16.78
C ILE A 34 -8.72 1.78 -17.70
N LYS A 35 -8.58 0.98 -18.76
CA LYS A 35 -9.70 0.61 -19.65
C LYS A 35 -10.78 -0.17 -18.90
N ASP A 36 -10.39 -1.01 -17.96
CA ASP A 36 -11.29 -1.81 -17.11
C ASP A 36 -11.95 -0.97 -15.99
N GLY A 37 -11.62 0.32 -15.90
CA GLY A 37 -12.29 1.29 -15.05
C GLY A 37 -11.55 1.64 -13.77
N CYS A 38 -10.30 1.21 -13.59
CA CYS A 38 -9.48 1.62 -12.45
C CYS A 38 -9.30 3.15 -12.46
N LYS A 39 -9.47 3.75 -11.28
CA LYS A 39 -9.27 5.19 -11.03
C LYS A 39 -8.09 5.47 -10.12
N ILE A 40 -7.64 4.44 -9.41
CA ILE A 40 -6.44 4.46 -8.59
C ILE A 40 -5.61 3.26 -9.04
N ILE A 41 -4.30 3.45 -9.21
CA ILE A 41 -3.33 2.35 -9.37
C ILE A 41 -2.45 2.33 -8.12
N ASP A 42 -2.47 1.21 -7.41
CA ASP A 42 -1.65 0.96 -6.23
C ASP A 42 -0.40 0.18 -6.64
N ILE A 43 0.77 0.80 -6.46
CA ILE A 43 2.04 0.32 -6.98
C ILE A 43 2.89 -0.19 -5.83
N GLY A 44 3.21 -1.48 -5.83
CA GLY A 44 4.12 -2.11 -4.88
C GLY A 44 5.36 -2.66 -5.59
N ALA A 45 6.56 -2.39 -5.06
CA ALA A 45 7.82 -2.99 -5.55
C ALA A 45 8.38 -4.07 -4.62
N GLU A 46 7.67 -4.32 -3.52
CA GLU A 46 7.98 -5.30 -2.49
C GLU A 46 6.80 -6.27 -2.36
N SER A 47 7.09 -7.57 -2.16
CA SER A 47 6.02 -8.53 -1.89
C SER A 47 5.63 -8.47 -0.42
N THR A 48 4.35 -8.54 -0.11
CA THR A 48 3.88 -8.68 1.28
C THR A 48 3.62 -10.15 1.67
N ARG A 49 4.01 -11.11 0.81
CA ARG A 49 3.80 -12.55 1.01
C ARG A 49 4.78 -13.16 1.99
N GLN A 50 4.39 -14.23 2.67
CA GLN A 50 5.27 -14.92 3.63
C GLN A 50 6.56 -15.43 2.94
N SER A 51 7.71 -15.21 3.59
CA SER A 51 9.06 -15.66 3.15
C SER A 51 9.72 -14.91 1.99
N PHE A 52 9.23 -13.71 1.63
CA PHE A 52 9.88 -12.90 0.60
C PHE A 52 11.18 -12.24 1.11
N GLN A 53 12.12 -11.95 0.20
CA GLN A 53 13.31 -11.16 0.52
C GLN A 53 12.98 -9.66 0.49
N GLN A 54 13.31 -8.97 1.58
CA GLN A 54 13.19 -7.52 1.67
C GLN A 54 13.96 -6.86 0.53
N VAL A 55 13.30 -5.95 -0.18
CA VAL A 55 13.90 -5.21 -1.30
C VAL A 55 14.40 -3.88 -0.74
N SER A 56 15.66 -3.52 -1.02
CA SER A 56 16.20 -2.23 -0.54
C SER A 56 15.40 -1.05 -1.09
N ASP A 57 15.32 0.03 -0.33
CA ASP A 57 14.58 1.23 -0.73
C ASP A 57 15.00 1.75 -2.11
N ASP A 58 16.31 1.78 -2.40
CA ASP A 58 16.84 2.20 -3.69
C ASP A 58 16.28 1.36 -4.86
N ILE A 59 16.15 0.05 -4.68
CA ILE A 59 15.60 -0.83 -5.71
C ILE A 59 14.10 -0.60 -5.85
N GLN A 60 13.37 -0.39 -4.74
CA GLN A 60 11.95 -0.04 -4.80
C GLN A 60 11.75 1.26 -5.59
N ILE A 61 12.51 2.30 -5.28
CA ILE A 61 12.46 3.60 -5.96
C ILE A 61 12.80 3.45 -7.44
N GLN A 62 13.86 2.73 -7.79
CA GLN A 62 14.25 2.48 -9.19
C GLN A 62 13.14 1.80 -10.00
N ARG A 63 12.35 0.91 -9.37
CA ARG A 63 11.22 0.23 -10.01
C ARG A 63 9.97 1.10 -10.12
N ILE A 64 9.66 1.87 -9.06
CA ILE A 64 8.42 2.62 -8.94
C ILE A 64 8.46 3.92 -9.77
N VAL A 65 9.56 4.67 -9.72
CA VAL A 65 9.63 6.02 -10.32
C VAL A 65 9.29 6.05 -11.82
N PRO A 66 9.83 5.14 -12.66
CA PRO A 66 9.46 5.12 -14.09
C PRO A 66 7.96 4.93 -14.33
N VAL A 67 7.29 4.18 -13.45
CA VAL A 67 5.85 3.93 -13.55
C VAL A 67 5.04 5.15 -13.12
N ILE A 68 5.44 5.84 -12.05
CA ILE A 68 4.86 7.12 -11.65
C ILE A 68 4.95 8.11 -12.82
N GLU A 69 6.15 8.26 -13.41
CA GLU A 69 6.39 9.19 -14.50
C GLU A 69 5.54 8.86 -15.73
N TYR A 70 5.38 7.59 -16.07
CA TYR A 70 4.50 7.14 -17.15
C TYR A 70 3.02 7.52 -16.89
N ILE A 71 2.48 7.20 -15.71
CA ILE A 71 1.08 7.48 -15.37
C ILE A 71 0.82 8.99 -15.38
N LEU A 72 1.69 9.78 -14.74
CA LEU A 72 1.51 11.24 -14.67
C LEU A 72 1.62 11.92 -16.04
N SER A 73 2.41 11.37 -16.96
CA SER A 73 2.58 11.93 -18.31
C SER A 73 1.44 11.54 -19.28
N HIS A 74 0.86 10.34 -19.14
CA HIS A 74 -0.12 9.81 -20.09
C HIS A 74 -1.56 9.78 -19.56
N HIS A 75 -1.77 9.79 -18.23
CA HIS A 75 -3.05 9.51 -17.59
C HIS A 75 -3.33 10.44 -16.40
N LYS A 76 -3.54 11.73 -16.68
CA LYS A 76 -3.74 12.79 -15.67
C LYS A 76 -4.93 12.60 -14.74
N ASP A 77 -5.92 11.80 -15.14
CA ASP A 77 -7.13 11.53 -14.36
C ASP A 77 -7.02 10.30 -13.46
N ILE A 78 -5.84 9.67 -13.42
CA ILE A 78 -5.57 8.48 -12.61
C ILE A 78 -4.79 8.87 -11.36
N GLU A 79 -5.31 8.47 -10.21
CA GLU A 79 -4.65 8.62 -8.93
C GLU A 79 -3.63 7.50 -8.73
N ILE A 80 -2.54 7.79 -8.03
CA ILE A 80 -1.47 6.85 -7.73
C ILE A 80 -1.39 6.66 -6.22
N SER A 81 -1.42 5.40 -5.80
CA SER A 81 -1.09 4.94 -4.45
C SER A 81 0.21 4.16 -4.50
N ILE A 82 1.03 4.24 -3.44
CA ILE A 82 2.27 3.48 -3.31
C ILE A 82 2.14 2.54 -2.11
N ASP A 83 2.20 1.24 -2.38
CA ASP A 83 2.26 0.19 -1.36
C ASP A 83 3.70 0.09 -0.85
N THR A 84 3.96 0.71 0.30
CA THR A 84 5.26 0.66 0.96
C THR A 84 5.13 0.86 2.46
N ARG A 85 6.04 0.22 3.21
CA ARG A 85 6.23 0.41 4.66
C ARG A 85 7.40 1.35 4.96
N SER A 86 8.17 1.73 3.94
CA SER A 86 9.37 2.56 4.07
C SER A 86 9.00 4.03 3.93
N SER A 87 9.21 4.80 4.99
CA SER A 87 8.98 6.25 4.96
C SER A 87 9.88 6.94 3.93
N PHE A 88 11.09 6.43 3.69
CA PHE A 88 12.00 6.95 2.67
C PHE A 88 11.45 6.75 1.25
N VAL A 89 10.96 5.54 0.92
CA VAL A 89 10.30 5.27 -0.37
C VAL A 89 9.06 6.14 -0.54
N ALA A 90 8.23 6.26 0.51
CA ALA A 90 7.04 7.11 0.50
C ALA A 90 7.41 8.58 0.20
N GLN A 91 8.42 9.13 0.90
CA GLN A 91 8.88 10.51 0.70
C GLN A 91 9.34 10.75 -0.75
N GLU A 92 10.15 9.86 -1.31
CA GLU A 92 10.63 10.01 -2.69
C GLU A 92 9.50 9.95 -3.71
N CYS A 93 8.50 9.08 -3.51
CA CYS A 93 7.34 9.00 -4.39
C CYS A 93 6.44 10.24 -4.27
N LEU A 94 6.21 10.76 -3.05
CA LEU A 94 5.42 11.97 -2.83
C LEU A 94 6.07 13.20 -3.48
N ARG A 95 7.40 13.31 -3.44
CA ARG A 95 8.15 14.35 -4.17
C ARG A 95 7.95 14.30 -5.69
N LYS A 96 7.58 13.14 -6.24
CA LYS A 96 7.25 12.96 -7.67
C LYS A 96 5.80 13.28 -8.01
N GLY A 97 4.97 13.68 -7.05
CA GLY A 97 3.59 14.10 -7.28
C GLY A 97 2.53 13.02 -6.96
N VAL A 98 2.94 11.88 -6.39
CA VAL A 98 2.03 10.94 -5.73
C VAL A 98 1.33 11.63 -4.57
N LYS A 99 0.10 11.22 -4.26
CA LYS A 99 -0.71 11.81 -3.17
C LYS A 99 -1.28 10.80 -2.18
N MET A 100 -1.04 9.51 -2.37
CA MET A 100 -1.58 8.45 -1.52
C MET A 100 -0.49 7.43 -1.22
N ILE A 101 -0.38 7.03 0.04
CA ILE A 101 0.50 5.95 0.51
C ILE A 101 -0.37 4.85 1.10
N ASN A 102 -0.19 3.63 0.64
CA ASN A 102 -0.78 2.44 1.24
C ASN A 102 0.28 1.81 2.15
N ASP A 103 0.16 2.02 3.46
CA ASP A 103 1.09 1.44 4.42
C ASP A 103 0.40 0.28 5.16
N VAL A 104 0.66 -0.93 4.67
CA VAL A 104 0.10 -2.15 5.27
C VAL A 104 0.61 -2.43 6.70
N SER A 105 1.63 -1.70 7.16
CA SER A 105 2.14 -1.72 8.53
C SER A 105 1.52 -0.63 9.42
N SER A 106 0.67 0.24 8.85
CA SER A 106 -0.01 1.34 9.52
C SER A 106 0.93 2.25 10.32
N GLY A 107 1.94 2.82 9.68
CA GLY A 107 2.89 3.75 10.29
C GLY A 107 3.77 3.07 11.32
N SER A 108 4.35 1.91 10.97
CA SER A 108 5.35 1.26 11.83
C SER A 108 6.72 1.91 11.73
N ASP A 109 7.02 2.58 10.61
CA ASP A 109 8.15 3.48 10.49
C ASP A 109 7.81 4.83 11.15
N ASP A 110 8.61 5.24 12.13
CA ASP A 110 8.37 6.42 12.96
C ASP A 110 8.24 7.72 12.15
N MET A 111 8.85 7.79 10.96
CA MET A 111 8.81 8.99 10.11
C MET A 111 7.61 9.03 9.17
N MET A 112 6.84 7.95 9.06
CA MET A 112 5.77 7.82 8.07
C MET A 112 4.72 8.94 8.25
N PHE A 113 4.18 9.13 9.45
CA PHE A 113 3.14 10.14 9.67
C PHE A 113 3.63 11.58 9.49
N ASP A 114 4.88 11.88 9.84
CA ASP A 114 5.48 13.19 9.58
C ASP A 114 5.56 13.46 8.08
N ILE A 115 5.96 12.46 7.29
CA ILE A 115 6.03 12.57 5.83
C ILE A 115 4.64 12.78 5.21
N ILE A 116 3.63 12.03 5.66
CA ILE A 116 2.24 12.19 5.20
C ILE A 116 1.73 13.61 5.48
N LYS A 117 1.95 14.10 6.70
CA LYS A 117 1.60 15.47 7.11
C LYS A 117 2.31 16.51 6.24
N ASP A 118 3.62 16.42 6.10
CA ASP A 118 4.44 17.42 5.40
C ASP A 118 4.09 17.52 3.90
N HIS A 119 3.64 16.42 3.29
CA HIS A 119 3.20 16.38 1.88
C HIS A 119 1.69 16.55 1.71
N ASN A 120 0.91 16.67 2.80
CA ASN A 120 -0.55 16.68 2.78
C ASN A 120 -1.14 15.50 1.97
N ALA A 121 -0.55 14.32 2.15
CA ALA A 121 -0.91 13.09 1.44
C ALA A 121 -2.02 12.31 2.16
N GLU A 122 -2.66 11.41 1.43
CA GLU A 122 -3.57 10.40 1.97
C GLU A 122 -2.76 9.19 2.44
N ILE A 123 -3.22 8.53 3.51
CA ILE A 123 -2.63 7.28 3.99
C ILE A 123 -3.71 6.23 4.21
N ILE A 124 -3.47 5.02 3.68
CA ILE A 124 -4.25 3.83 3.98
C ILE A 124 -3.55 3.08 5.10
N LEU A 125 -4.26 2.88 6.21
CA LEU A 125 -3.82 2.13 7.37
C LEU A 125 -4.47 0.76 7.34
N THR A 126 -3.67 -0.29 7.14
CA THR A 126 -4.17 -1.67 7.09
C THR A 126 -3.93 -2.41 8.39
N HIS A 127 -4.95 -3.10 8.89
CA HIS A 127 -4.77 -3.99 10.03
C HIS A 127 -4.13 -5.33 9.62
N MET A 128 -2.83 -5.44 9.87
CA MET A 128 -2.05 -6.67 9.71
C MET A 128 -1.57 -7.18 11.09
N PRO A 129 -2.14 -8.27 11.62
CA PRO A 129 -1.73 -8.86 12.90
C PRO A 129 -0.28 -9.36 12.86
N GLU A 130 0.44 -9.29 13.99
CA GLU A 130 1.81 -9.80 14.10
C GLU A 130 1.89 -11.30 13.81
N GLU A 131 0.87 -12.07 14.17
CA GLU A 131 0.80 -13.50 13.90
C GLU A 131 0.84 -13.81 12.40
N HIS A 132 0.31 -12.91 11.56
CA HIS A 132 0.34 -13.08 10.11
C HIS A 132 1.79 -13.11 9.58
N LEU A 133 2.67 -12.27 10.15
CA LEU A 133 4.10 -12.25 9.81
C LEU A 133 4.79 -13.57 10.19
N MET A 134 4.25 -14.28 11.17
CA MET A 134 4.71 -15.61 11.60
C MET A 134 4.02 -16.76 10.86
N GLY A 135 3.21 -16.48 9.83
CA GLY A 135 2.46 -17.49 9.10
C GLY A 135 1.28 -18.08 9.87
N LYS A 136 0.79 -17.39 10.91
CA LYS A 136 -0.27 -17.85 11.80
C LYS A 136 -1.54 -17.00 11.63
N ASN A 137 -2.66 -17.60 12.00
CA ASN A 137 -3.90 -16.87 12.13
C ASN A 137 -3.93 -16.09 13.44
N MET A 138 -4.50 -14.90 13.39
CA MET A 138 -4.83 -14.08 14.55
C MET A 138 -5.81 -14.83 15.44
N ASN A 139 -5.54 -14.82 16.74
CA ASN A 139 -6.47 -15.35 17.73
C ASN A 139 -7.36 -14.22 18.28
N SER A 140 -8.42 -13.91 17.55
CA SER A 140 -9.41 -12.90 17.96
C SER A 140 -10.64 -13.55 18.58
N VAL A 141 -11.04 -13.08 19.76
CA VAL A 141 -12.35 -13.41 20.36
C VAL A 141 -13.45 -12.49 19.81
N ASN A 142 -13.13 -11.22 19.58
CA ASN A 142 -14.06 -10.24 19.00
C ASN A 142 -13.30 -9.33 18.03
N ILE A 143 -13.39 -9.66 16.74
CA ILE A 143 -12.64 -8.98 15.68
C ILE A 143 -13.01 -7.50 15.55
N ILE A 144 -14.25 -7.14 15.87
CA ILE A 144 -14.70 -5.74 15.80
C ILE A 144 -13.98 -4.92 16.88
N ASN A 145 -13.90 -5.43 18.11
CA ASN A 145 -13.19 -4.74 19.18
C ASN A 145 -11.69 -4.63 18.90
N ASP A 146 -11.08 -5.70 18.36
CA ASP A 146 -9.66 -5.70 18.03
C ASP A 146 -9.34 -4.67 16.92
N LEU A 147 -10.17 -4.62 15.87
CA LEU A 147 -10.05 -3.62 14.79
C LEU A 147 -10.26 -2.20 15.31
N THR A 148 -11.31 -1.96 16.11
CA THR A 148 -11.59 -0.64 16.68
C THR A 148 -10.42 -0.15 17.54
N ASN A 149 -9.95 -0.98 18.48
CA ASN A 149 -8.82 -0.61 19.34
C ASN A 149 -7.53 -0.35 18.54
N TYR A 150 -7.28 -1.16 17.51
CA TYR A 150 -6.12 -0.99 16.64
C TYR A 150 -6.18 0.33 15.88
N PHE A 151 -7.28 0.61 15.17
CA PHE A 151 -7.41 1.83 14.39
C PHE A 151 -7.51 3.07 15.27
N ASP A 152 -8.19 3.02 16.42
CA ASP A 152 -8.20 4.12 17.37
C ASP A 152 -6.77 4.49 17.79
N SER A 153 -5.93 3.50 18.09
CA SER A 153 -4.53 3.74 18.45
C SER A 153 -3.74 4.39 17.30
N LYS A 154 -3.87 3.86 16.09
CA LYS A 154 -3.14 4.34 14.90
C LYS A 154 -3.60 5.72 14.45
N ILE A 155 -4.90 5.96 14.36
CA ILE A 155 -5.51 7.25 14.01
C ILE A 155 -5.10 8.29 15.05
N ASN A 156 -5.23 8.00 16.35
CA ASN A 156 -4.82 8.95 17.39
C ASN A 156 -3.33 9.30 17.31
N HIS A 157 -2.46 8.37 16.89
CA HIS A 157 -1.05 8.68 16.64
C HIS A 157 -0.89 9.64 15.46
N ALA A 158 -1.49 9.34 14.31
CA ALA A 158 -1.44 10.19 13.13
C ALA A 158 -1.96 11.61 13.41
N LEU A 159 -3.09 11.73 14.12
CA LEU A 159 -3.68 13.01 14.52
C LEU A 159 -2.77 13.81 15.45
N ARG A 160 -2.09 13.16 16.41
CA ARG A 160 -1.12 13.84 17.31
C ARG A 160 0.08 14.40 16.56
N VAL A 161 0.53 13.72 15.51
CA VAL A 161 1.61 14.20 14.63
C VAL A 161 1.13 15.36 13.76
N GLY A 162 -0.17 15.43 13.49
CA GLY A 162 -0.82 16.53 12.75
C GLY A 162 -1.34 16.13 11.37
N VAL A 163 -1.46 14.83 11.07
CA VAL A 163 -2.12 14.34 9.86
C VAL A 163 -3.60 14.74 9.91
N ASN A 164 -4.15 15.25 8.80
CA ASN A 164 -5.57 15.57 8.70
C ASN A 164 -6.42 14.29 8.75
N GLU A 165 -7.44 14.25 9.59
CA GLU A 165 -8.36 13.11 9.72
C GLU A 165 -8.99 12.70 8.38
N GLU A 166 -9.36 13.66 7.54
CA GLU A 166 -9.95 13.43 6.21
C GLU A 166 -8.99 12.73 5.23
N LYS A 167 -7.70 12.66 5.57
CA LYS A 167 -6.64 12.01 4.79
C LYS A 167 -6.33 10.59 5.24
N ILE A 168 -6.99 10.10 6.29
CA ILE A 168 -6.78 8.77 6.82
C ILE A 168 -7.87 7.83 6.30
N ILE A 169 -7.44 6.75 5.66
CA ILE A 169 -8.29 5.66 5.19
C ILE A 169 -7.93 4.42 5.99
N ILE A 170 -8.92 3.63 6.40
CA ILE A 170 -8.70 2.36 7.11
C ILE A 170 -9.03 1.18 6.21
N ASP A 171 -8.17 0.16 6.23
CA ASP A 171 -8.39 -1.13 5.60
C ASP A 171 -8.39 -2.23 6.67
N PRO A 172 -9.51 -2.95 6.89
CA PRO A 172 -9.56 -4.03 7.87
C PRO A 172 -8.57 -5.17 7.59
N GLY A 173 -7.95 -5.22 6.42
CA GLY A 173 -6.87 -6.16 6.11
C GLY A 173 -7.38 -7.59 5.97
N ILE A 174 -8.44 -7.77 5.20
CA ILE A 174 -8.97 -9.11 4.91
C ILE A 174 -7.88 -9.93 4.21
N GLY A 175 -7.69 -11.18 4.65
CA GLY A 175 -6.58 -12.04 4.20
C GLY A 175 -5.34 -12.02 5.11
N PHE A 176 -5.17 -10.99 5.97
CA PHE A 176 -4.09 -10.95 6.95
C PHE A 176 -4.46 -11.70 8.23
N GLY A 177 -4.30 -13.03 8.21
CA GLY A 177 -4.40 -13.90 9.39
C GLY A 177 -5.80 -14.00 10.02
N LYS A 178 -6.81 -13.36 9.42
CA LYS A 178 -8.21 -13.41 9.87
C LYS A 178 -8.86 -14.65 9.29
N ARG A 179 -9.52 -15.44 10.15
CA ARG A 179 -10.26 -16.63 9.71
C ARG A 179 -11.66 -16.24 9.24
N GLU A 180 -12.19 -16.99 8.28
CA GLU A 180 -13.62 -16.99 8.01
C GLU A 180 -14.36 -17.41 9.30
N MET A 181 -15.47 -16.73 9.61
CA MET A 181 -16.36 -17.21 10.67
C MET A 181 -16.92 -18.56 10.24
N ILE A 182 -16.50 -19.63 10.91
CA ILE A 182 -17.16 -20.93 10.79
C ILE A 182 -18.50 -20.78 11.53
N ILE A 183 -19.57 -20.51 10.78
CA ILE A 183 -20.93 -20.57 11.30
C ILE A 183 -21.30 -22.05 11.33
N PHE A 184 -21.42 -22.62 12.53
CA PHE A 184 -21.97 -23.97 12.74
C PHE A 184 -23.50 -23.92 12.82
#